data_AF-A0A077KDC2-F1
#
_entry.id   AF-A0A077KDC2-F1
#
_cell.length_a   1.000
_cell.length_b   1.000
_cell.length_c   1.000
_cell.angle_alpha   90.00
_cell.angle_beta   90.00
_cell.angle_gamma   90.00
#
_symmetry.space_group_name_H-M   'P 1'
#
loop_
_entity.id
_entity.type
_entity.pdbx_description
1 polymer ?
#
loop_
_entity_poly.entity_id
_entity_poly.type
_entity_poly.pdbx_seq_one_letter_code
_entity_poly.pdbx_strand_id
1 'polypeptide(L)' 'MNLTDYLQLPISERKQIVTEPVGIKDPLWMERLKTAIKEKNPWIIIFNCDLMDEYHTLKKV' A
#
# COMPACT_ATOMS: atom_id res chain seq x y z
N MET A 1 12.70 -1.03 -0.20
CA MET A 1 12.01 0.26 -0.42
C MET A 1 11.42 0.72 0.91
N ASN A 2 11.62 1.98 1.30
CA ASN A 2 10.93 2.54 2.47
C ASN A 2 9.58 3.17 2.04
N LEU A 3 8.72 3.54 2.99
CA LEU A 3 7.40 4.09 2.69
C LEU A 3 7.49 5.42 1.92
N THR A 4 8.44 6.29 2.29
CA THR A 4 8.64 7.60 1.65
C THR A 4 8.99 7.44 0.17
N ASP A 5 9.93 6.57 -0.17
CA ASP A 5 10.34 6.30 -1.55
C ASP A 5 9.16 5.78 -2.37
N TYR A 6 8.35 4.89 -1.78
CA TYR A 6 7.16 4.34 -2.42
C TYR A 6 6.12 5.43 -2.72
N LEU A 7 5.86 6.33 -1.77
CA LEU A 7 4.88 7.42 -1.94
C LEU A 7 5.30 8.46 -2.99
N GLN A 8 6.59 8.54 -3.35
CA GLN A 8 7.06 9.38 -4.46
C GLN A 8 6.79 8.77 -5.85
N LEU A 9 6.47 7.48 -5.93
CA LEU A 9 6.18 6.84 -7.21
C LEU A 9 4.84 7.33 -7.80
N PRO A 10 4.70 7.31 -9.14
CA PRO A 10 3.43 7.53 -9.81
C PRO A 10 2.34 6.60 -9.29
N ILE A 11 1.10 7.09 -9.17
CA ILE A 11 -0.02 6.31 -8.62
C ILE A 11 -0.24 4.99 -9.40
N SER A 12 -0.01 4.98 -10.72
CA SER A 12 -0.08 3.77 -11.54
C SER A 12 0.91 2.69 -11.09
N GLU A 13 2.16 3.07 -10.79
CA GLU A 13 3.19 2.16 -10.29
C GLU A 13 2.87 1.70 -8.87
N ARG A 14 2.44 2.63 -7.99
CA ARG A 14 2.01 2.29 -6.62
C ARG A 14 0.89 1.27 -6.61
N LYS A 15 -0.11 1.44 -7.49
CA LYS A 15 -1.24 0.52 -7.69
C LYS A 15 -0.75 -0.83 -8.18
N GLN A 16 0.12 -0.86 -9.20
CA GLN A 16 0.68 -2.10 -9.70
C GLN A 16 1.41 -2.87 -8.59
N ILE A 17 2.27 -2.20 -7.83
CA ILE A 17 3.05 -2.80 -6.73
C ILE A 17 2.15 -3.46 -5.68
N VAL A 18 1.03 -2.81 -5.29
CA VAL A 18 0.13 -3.37 -4.27
C VAL A 18 -0.82 -4.45 -4.80
N THR A 19 -1.06 -4.48 -6.11
CA THR A 19 -1.95 -5.47 -6.74
C THR A 19 -1.22 -6.71 -7.22
N GLU A 20 0.06 -6.59 -7.58
CA GLU A 20 0.83 -7.71 -8.10
C GLU A 20 1.45 -8.54 -6.96
N PRO A 21 1.43 -9.88 -7.08
CA PRO A 21 2.16 -10.77 -6.19
C PRO A 21 3.66 -10.68 -6.51
N VAL A 22 4.34 -9.69 -5.94
CA VAL A 22 5.78 -9.55 -6.09
C VAL A 22 6.45 -10.61 -5.21
N GLY A 23 7.19 -11.55 -5.83
CA GLY A 23 7.87 -12.66 -5.15
C GLY A 23 9.08 -12.27 -4.28
N ILE A 24 9.13 -11.04 -3.79
CA ILE A 24 10.19 -10.48 -2.96
C ILE A 24 9.59 -10.26 -1.55
N LYS A 25 10.39 -10.46 -0.50
CA LYS A 25 9.99 -10.07 0.87
C LYS A 25 9.72 -8.58 0.92
N ASP A 26 8.45 -8.22 0.88
CA ASP A 26 8.01 -6.85 1.08
C ASP A 26 8.30 -6.41 2.52
N PRO A 27 8.60 -5.12 2.75
CA PRO A 27 8.59 -4.58 4.10
C PRO A 27 7.22 -4.77 4.73
N LEU A 28 7.18 -4.94 6.06
CA LEU A 28 5.95 -5.18 6.82
C LEU A 28 4.83 -4.16 6.53
N TRP A 29 5.18 -2.88 6.32
CA TRP A 29 4.20 -1.84 5.99
C TRP A 29 3.49 -2.11 4.66
N MET A 30 4.21 -2.65 3.67
CA MET A 30 3.69 -2.93 2.33
C MET A 30 2.82 -4.18 2.35
N GLU A 31 3.22 -5.22 3.09
CA GLU A 31 2.36 -6.39 3.33
C GLU A 31 1.03 -5.98 3.98
N ARG A 32 1.07 -5.09 4.98
CA ARG A 32 -0.15 -4.54 5.61
C ARG A 32 -1.01 -3.76 4.63
N LEU A 33 -0.41 -2.90 3.79
CA LEU A 33 -1.14 -2.12 2.78
C LEU A 33 -1.79 -3.04 1.73
N LYS A 34 -1.04 -4.01 1.19
CA LYS A 34 -1.56 -5.03 0.27
C LYS A 34 -2.73 -5.80 0.87
N THR A 35 -2.59 -6.21 2.14
CA THR A 35 -3.65 -6.93 2.85
C THR A 35 -4.87 -6.05 3.07
N ALA A 36 -4.68 -4.79 3.49
CA ALA A 36 -5.77 -3.81 3.64
C ALA A 36 -6.56 -3.63 2.33
N ILE A 37 -5.87 -3.53 1.19
CA ILE A 37 -6.50 -3.41 -0.13
C ILE A 37 -7.25 -4.69 -0.51
N LYS A 38 -6.60 -5.86 -0.36
CA LYS A 38 -7.19 -7.16 -0.68
C LYS A 38 -8.45 -7.45 0.12
N GLU A 39 -8.42 -7.18 1.43
CA GLU A 39 -9.55 -7.40 2.33
C GLU A 39 -10.55 -6.22 2.34
N LYS A 40 -10.23 -5.13 1.63
CA LYS A 40 -10.96 -3.85 1.70
C LYS A 40 -11.15 -3.37 3.15
N ASN A 41 -10.14 -3.62 4.00
CA ASN A 41 -10.18 -3.39 5.43
C ASN A 41 -9.09 -2.38 5.87
N PRO A 42 -9.44 -1.10 6.06
CA PRO A 42 -8.47 -0.07 6.47
C PRO A 42 -7.96 -0.26 7.90
N TRP A 43 -8.62 -1.05 8.74
CA TRP A 43 -8.18 -1.29 10.12
C TRP A 43 -6.82 -1.97 10.23
N ILE A 44 -6.37 -2.64 9.16
CA ILE A 44 -5.07 -3.32 9.08
C ILE A 44 -3.89 -2.34 9.12
N ILE A 45 -4.13 -1.09 8.69
CA ILE A 45 -3.13 -0.03 8.56
C ILE A 45 -3.43 1.19 9.42
N ILE A 46 -4.45 1.13 10.29
CA ILE A 46 -4.95 2.28 11.06
C ILE A 46 -3.90 2.99 11.91
N PHE A 47 -2.86 2.28 12.35
CA PHE A 47 -1.79 2.84 13.17
C PHE A 47 -0.80 3.70 12.40
N ASN A 48 -0.97 3.86 11.09
CA ASN A 48 -0.10 4.67 10.24
C ASN A 48 -0.97 5.55 9.32
N CYS A 49 -0.92 6.86 9.55
CA CYS A 49 -1.70 7.84 8.79
C CYS A 49 -1.34 7.84 7.29
N ASP A 50 -0.05 7.75 6.97
CA ASP A 50 0.42 7.71 5.58
C ASP A 50 -0.11 6.48 4.83
N LEU A 51 -0.16 5.32 5.50
CA LEU A 51 -0.74 4.11 4.89
C LEU A 51 -2.26 4.26 4.70
N MET A 52 -2.97 4.85 5.66
CA MET A 52 -4.41 5.12 5.56
C MET A 52 -4.72 6.04 4.39
N ASP A 53 -3.99 7.13 4.25
CA ASP A 53 -4.13 8.08 3.13
C ASP A 53 -3.84 7.40 1.79
N GLU A 54 -2.81 6.56 1.75
CA GLU A 54 -2.48 5.81 0.55
C GLU A 54 -3.57 4.78 0.19
N TYR A 55 -4.10 4.04 1.16
CA TYR A 55 -5.23 3.12 0.93
C TYR A 55 -6.44 3.85 0.33
N HIS A 56 -6.77 5.03 0.84
CA HIS A 56 -7.84 5.85 0.30
C HIS A 56 -7.51 6.41 -1.09
N THR A 57 -6.26 6.77 -1.34
CA THR A 57 -5.79 7.24 -2.65
C THR A 57 -5.91 6.14 -3.70
N LEU A 58 -5.42 4.95 -3.40
CA LEU A 58 -5.48 3.78 -4.29
C LEU A 58 -6.89 3.28 -4.54
N LYS A 59 -7.83 3.52 -3.62
CA LYS A 59 -9.25 3.19 -3.80
C LYS A 59 -10.01 4.18 -4.68
N LYS A 60 -9.57 5.44 -4.76
CA LYS A 60 -10.21 6.50 -5.56
C LYS A 60 -9.85 6.44 -7.05
N VAL A 61 -8.74 5.79 -7.40
CA VAL A 61 -8.21 5.64 -8.76
C VAL A 61 -8.56 4.26 -9.33
#